data_AF-L0M6Z7-F1
#
_entry.id   AF-L0M6Z7-F1
#
_cell.length_a   1.000
_cell.length_b   1.000
_cell.length_c   1.000
_cell.angle_alpha   90.00
_cell.angle_beta   90.00
_cell.angle_gamma   90.00
#
_symmetry.space_group_name_H-M   'P 1'
#
loop_
_entity.id
_entity.type
_entity.pdbx_description
1 polymer ?
#
loop_
_entity_poly.entity_id
_entity_poly.type
_entity_poly.pdbx_seq_one_letter_code
_entity_poly.pdbx_strand_id
1 'polypeptide(L)' 'MIHQHYGTQTVNRGAVQPGMLVKHKEGTWTASANSRGRLYLHRGVERTYTRDLLVEVYLNGTGGGLSH' A
#
# COMPACT_ATOMS: atom_id res chain seq x y z
N MET A 1 2.91 -5.31 -16.05
CA MET A 1 2.04 -6.37 -15.48
C MET A 1 0.80 -5.68 -14.95
N ILE A 2 -0.39 -6.04 -15.42
CA ILE A 2 -1.65 -5.59 -14.83
C ILE A 2 -1.92 -6.57 -13.69
N HIS A 3 -1.64 -6.16 -12.45
CA HIS A 3 -2.05 -6.94 -11.29
C HIS A 3 -3.58 -6.86 -11.20
N GLN A 4 -4.25 -8.00 -11.37
CA GLN A 4 -5.67 -8.13 -11.11
C GLN A 4 -5.92 -7.74 -9.64
N HIS A 5 -6.67 -6.67 -9.42
CA HIS A 5 -7.06 -6.21 -8.09
C HIS A 5 -8.57 -5.95 -8.09
N TYR A 6 -9.21 -6.22 -6.95
CA TYR A 6 -10.67 -6.20 -6.80
C TYR A 6 -11.17 -4.83 -6.30
N GLY A 7 -10.56 -3.76 -6.83
CA GLY A 7 -10.75 -2.39 -6.36
C GLY A 7 -9.75 -1.96 -5.28
N THR A 8 -10.12 -0.93 -4.53
CA THR A 8 -9.31 -0.32 -3.49
C THR A 8 -10.15 -0.02 -2.24
N GLN A 9 -9.49 0.12 -1.09
CA GLN A 9 -10.14 0.50 0.17
C GLN A 9 -9.26 1.48 0.94
N THR A 10 -9.90 2.50 1.51
CA THR A 10 -9.23 3.40 2.47
C THR A 10 -9.18 2.74 3.84
N VAL A 11 -7.97 2.53 4.36
CA VAL A 11 -7.73 1.92 5.68
C VAL A 11 -6.81 2.78 6.53
N ASN A 12 -6.82 2.53 7.84
CA ASN A 12 -5.81 3.12 8.72
C ASN A 12 -4.43 2.59 8.32
N ARG A 13 -3.43 3.48 8.22
CA ARG A 13 -2.02 3.14 7.99
C ARG A 13 -1.57 1.98 8.87
N GLY A 14 -1.97 1.94 10.14
CA GLY A 14 -1.58 0.90 11.11
C GLY A 14 -2.00 -0.52 10.71
N ALA A 15 -3.03 -0.66 9.86
CA ALA A 15 -3.44 -1.94 9.31
C ALA A 15 -2.54 -2.40 8.14
N VAL A 16 -1.67 -1.50 7.62
CA VAL A 16 -0.83 -1.81 6.48
C VAL A 16 0.41 -2.61 6.88
N GLN A 17 0.44 -3.87 6.44
CA GLN A 17 1.56 -4.79 6.49
C GLN A 17 2.55 -4.59 5.32
N PRO A 18 3.85 -4.87 5.53
CA PRO A 18 4.82 -4.97 4.43
C PRO A 18 4.37 -5.96 3.35
N GLY A 19 4.65 -5.64 2.09
CA GLY A 19 4.24 -6.42 0.92
C GLY A 19 2.93 -5.95 0.29
N MET A 20 2.07 -5.25 1.04
CA MET A 20 0.80 -4.76 0.49
C MET A 20 0.98 -3.62 -0.50
N LEU A 21 0.12 -3.63 -1.52
CA LEU A 21 0.04 -2.59 -2.53
C LEU A 21 -0.85 -1.45 -2.04
N VAL A 22 -0.36 -0.24 -2.22
CA VAL A 22 -0.98 1.02 -1.80
C VAL A 22 -0.95 2.02 -2.95
N LYS A 23 -1.98 2.82 -3.08
CA LYS A 23 -2.04 3.93 -4.03
C LYS A 23 -1.40 5.17 -3.40
N HIS A 24 -0.40 5.73 -4.05
CA HIS A 24 0.31 6.93 -3.57
C HIS A 24 0.81 7.76 -4.76
N LYS A 25 0.57 9.08 -4.73
CA LYS A 25 0.94 10.03 -5.80
C LYS A 25 0.60 9.49 -7.21
N GLU A 26 -0.66 9.12 -7.39
CA GLU A 26 -1.21 8.56 -8.65
C GLU A 26 -0.63 7.21 -9.11
N GLY A 27 0.30 6.62 -8.36
CA GLY A 27 0.91 5.33 -8.68
C GLY A 27 0.57 4.21 -7.69
N THR A 28 0.88 2.97 -8.10
CA THR A 28 0.91 1.79 -7.24
C THR A 28 2.29 1.66 -6.60
N TRP A 29 2.33 1.50 -5.29
CA TRP A 29 3.54 1.33 -4.49
C TRP A 29 3.43 0.11 -3.59
N THR A 30 4.56 -0.49 -3.26
CA THR A 30 4.62 -1.59 -2.31
C THR A 30 5.05 -1.07 -0.95
N ALA A 31 4.26 -1.35 0.09
CA ALA A 31 4.61 -1.09 1.47
C ALA A 31 5.83 -1.92 1.85
N SER A 32 6.91 -1.28 2.30
CA SER A 32 8.14 -1.96 2.73
C SER A 32 8.26 -2.06 4.25
N ALA A 33 7.73 -1.08 4.98
CA ALA A 33 7.71 -1.08 6.44
C ALA A 33 6.65 -0.11 6.97
N ASN A 34 6.07 -0.45 8.12
CA ASN A 34 5.20 0.45 8.88
C ASN A 34 5.78 0.62 10.27
N SER A 35 6.45 1.75 10.52
CA SER A 35 7.17 1.95 11.77
C SER A 35 7.27 3.43 12.12
N ARG A 36 7.32 3.73 13.42
CA ARG A 36 7.51 5.10 13.94
C ARG A 36 6.57 6.13 13.33
N GLY A 37 5.32 5.72 13.11
CA GLY A 37 4.28 6.57 12.51
C GLY A 37 4.50 6.90 11.02
N ARG A 38 5.27 6.09 10.29
CA ARG A 38 5.56 6.23 8.87
C ARG A 38 5.28 4.93 8.14
N LEU A 39 4.63 5.03 6.98
CA LEU A 39 4.51 3.92 6.05
C LEU A 39 5.53 4.14 4.93
N TYR A 40 6.55 3.30 4.92
CA TYR A 40 7.61 3.31 3.91
C TYR A 40 7.13 2.56 2.68
N LEU A 41 7.39 3.16 1.52
CA LEU A 41 6.89 2.73 0.22
C LEU A 41 8.06 2.63 -0.75
N HIS A 42 7.96 1.70 -1.68
CA HIS A 42 8.87 1.65 -2.82
C HIS A 42 8.16 1.27 -4.12
N ARG A 43 8.75 1.70 -5.23
CA ARG A 43 8.33 1.39 -6.59
C ARG A 43 9.57 1.30 -7.47
N GLY A 44 9.98 0.09 -7.83
CA GLY A 44 11.27 -0.12 -8.51
C GLY A 44 12.44 0.41 -7.66
N VAL A 45 13.20 1.37 -8.21
CA VAL A 45 14.31 2.03 -7.50
C VAL A 45 13.85 3.19 -6.61
N GLU A 46 12.62 3.68 -6.78
CA GLU A 46 12.08 4.80 -6.02
C GLU A 46 11.69 4.37 -4.61
N ARG A 47 11.97 5.24 -3.64
CA ARG A 47 11.63 5.04 -2.22
C ARG A 47 11.04 6.32 -1.65
N THR A 48 9.99 6.17 -0.88
CA THR A 48 9.35 7.30 -0.19
C THR A 48 8.66 6.83 1.09
N TYR A 49 7.99 7.74 1.78
CA TYR A 49 7.13 7.40 2.90
C TYR A 49 5.93 8.35 2.96
N THR A 50 4.83 7.87 3.54
CA THR A 50 3.72 8.73 3.97
C THR A 50 3.55 8.73 5.49
N ARG A 51 3.05 9.85 6.02
CA ARG A 51 2.62 10.03 7.41
C ARG A 51 1.10 10.15 7.53
N ASP A 52 0.38 10.01 6.42
CA ASP A 52 -1.07 10.06 6.41
C ASP A 52 -1.62 8.91 7.27
N LEU A 53 -2.70 9.20 8.01
CA LEU A 53 -3.35 8.19 8.84
C LEU A 53 -4.21 7.25 7.99
N LEU A 54 -4.78 7.75 6.91
CA LEU A 54 -5.61 7.00 5.99
C LEU A 54 -4.84 6.81 4.68
N VAL A 55 -4.83 5.57 4.20
CA VAL A 55 -4.17 5.18 2.95
C VAL A 55 -5.06 4.26 2.15
N GLU A 56 -5.01 4.39 0.83
CA GLU A 56 -5.80 3.57 -0.09
C GLU A 56 -5.00 2.31 -0.46
N VAL A 57 -5.46 1.13 -0.05
CA VAL A 57 -4.86 -0.17 -0.35
C VAL A 57 -5.58 -0.85 -1.51
N TYR A 58 -4.86 -1.63 -2.31
CA TYR A 58 -5.46 -2.50 -3.32
C TYR A 58 -6.01 -3.76 -2.67
N LEU A 59 -7.12 -4.30 -3.19
CA LEU A 59 -7.76 -5.49 -2.63
C LEU A 59 -7.51 -6.75 -3.49
N ASN A 60 -7.38 -7.90 -2.82
CA ASN A 60 -7.38 -9.21 -3.45
C ASN A 60 -8.81 -9.77 -3.58
N GLY A 61 -8.96 -10.96 -4.18
CA GLY A 61 -10.28 -11.58 -4.43
C GLY A 61 -11.06 -12.01 -3.19
N THR A 62 -10.46 -11.89 -2.00
CA THR A 62 -11.10 -12.20 -0.71
C THR A 62 -11.43 -10.95 0.11
N GLY A 63 -11.17 -9.75 -0.45
CA GLY A 63 -11.38 -8.47 0.25
C GLY A 63 -10.25 -8.07 1.22
N GLY A 64 -9.16 -8.85 1.28
CA GLY A 64 -7.94 -8.48 2.01
C GLY A 64 -7.02 -7.60 1.17
N GLY A 65 -6.01 -6.99 1.81
CA GLY A 65 -5.01 -6.19 1.11
C GLY A 65 -4.17 -7.05 0.14
N LEU A 66 -4.12 -6.63 -1.12
CA LEU A 66 -3.34 -7.28 -2.16
C LEU A 66 -1.85 -7.10 -1.86
N SER A 67 -1.15 -8.22 -1.73
CA SER A 67 0.30 -8.27 -1.50
C SER A 67 0.99 -9.01 -2.64
N HIS A 68 2.27 -8.69 -2.86
CA HIS A 68 3.13 -9.38 -3.82
C HIS A 68 3.98 -10.46 -3.16
#